data_AF-A0A2S5DCX6-F1
#
_entry.id   AF-A0A2S5DCX6-F1
#
_cell.length_a   1.000
_cell.length_b   1.000
_cell.length_c   1.000
_cell.angle_alpha   90.00
_cell.angle_beta   90.00
_cell.angle_gamma   90.00
#
_symmetry.space_group_name_H-M   'P 1'
#
loop_
_entity.id
_entity.type
_entity.pdbx_description
1 polymer ?
#
loop_
_entity_poly.entity_id
_entity_poly.type
_entity_poly.pdbx_seq_one_letter_code
_entity_poly.pdbx_strand_id
1 'polypeptide(L)'
;MTLGKGFVIYVALLVVQMMLLLLTVKFDWFPGVTLPFTYIGCGFLLNRLVLRGLIEWHPVYDTLQNVSSEKLGMLLVWPFRYPALFFQLLVHRHL
;
A
#
# COMPACT_ATOMS: atom_id res chain seq x y z
N MET A 1 15.00 -0.51 -2.91
CA MET A 1 14.51 0.81 -2.43
C MET A 1 14.78 0.91 -0.94
N THR A 2 15.06 2.09 -0.36
CA THR A 2 15.26 2.20 1.10
C THR A 2 13.92 2.19 1.84
N LEU A 3 13.85 1.53 3.00
CA LEU A 3 12.66 1.44 3.86
C LEU A 3 12.01 2.82 4.12
N GLY A 4 12.82 3.82 4.48
CA GLY A 4 12.34 5.18 4.74
C GLY A 4 11.61 5.81 3.54
N LYS A 5 12.13 5.67 2.31
CA LYS A 5 11.46 6.16 1.09
C LYS A 5 10.10 5.47 0.85
N GLY A 6 10.04 4.15 1.08
CA GLY A 6 8.79 3.40 0.96
C GLY A 6 7.74 3.85 1.98
N PHE A 7 8.18 4.10 3.22
CA PHE A 7 7.32 4.63 4.27
C PHE A 7 6.78 6.02 3.95
N VAL A 8 7.62 6.93 3.41
CA VAL A 8 7.16 8.26 2.98
C VAL A 8 6.11 8.16 1.88
N ILE A 9 6.30 7.29 0.88
CA ILE A 9 5.31 7.08 -0.19
C ILE A 9 3.98 6.55 0.39
N TYR A 10 4.04 5.61 1.34
CA TYR A 10 2.87 5.11 2.03
C TYR A 10 2.11 6.21 2.78
N VAL A 11 2.81 6.99 3.61
CA VAL A 11 2.18 8.09 4.36
C VAL A 11 1.59 9.13 3.42
N ALA A 12 2.30 9.49 2.34
CA ALA A 12 1.80 10.46 1.35
C ALA A 12 0.49 9.99 0.69
N LEU A 13 0.42 8.72 0.26
CA LEU A 13 -0.79 8.18 -0.35
C LEU A 13 -1.94 8.03 0.65
N LEU A 14 -1.64 7.69 1.92
CA LEU A 14 -2.63 7.67 3.00
C LEU A 14 -3.22 9.06 3.24
N VAL A 15 -2.38 10.09 3.33
CA VAL A 15 -2.82 11.47 3.52
C VAL A 15 -3.67 11.95 2.34
N VAL A 16 -3.28 11.64 1.11
CA VAL A 16 -4.07 11.97 -0.10
C VAL A 16 -5.45 11.30 -0.04
N GLN A 17 -5.51 10.01 0.33
CA GLN A 17 -6.77 9.30 0.45
C GLN A 17 -7.68 9.89 1.55
N MET A 18 -7.10 10.25 2.70
CA MET A 18 -7.82 10.89 3.81
C MET A 18 -8.34 12.28 3.43
N MET A 19 -7.53 13.06 2.70
CA MET A 19 -7.92 14.37 2.21
C MET A 19 -9.09 14.29 1.22
N LEU A 20 -9.05 13.34 0.29
CA LEU A 20 -10.15 13.06 -0.65
C LEU A 20 -11.44 12.63 0.06
N LEU A 21 -11.32 11.83 1.12
CA LEU A 21 -12.46 11.43 1.95
C LEU A 21 -13.08 12.66 2.63
N LEU A 22 -12.26 13.53 3.23
CA LEU A 22 -12.74 14.76 3.86
C LEU A 22 -13.39 15.72 2.85
N LEU A 23 -12.86 15.82 1.63
CA LEU A 23 -13.44 16.61 0.56
C LEU A 23 -14.83 16.10 0.17
N THR A 24 -14.96 14.78 -0.02
CA THR A 24 -16.25 14.15 -0.35
C THR A 24 -17.30 14.39 0.74
N VAL A 25 -16.91 14.39 2.02
CA VAL A 25 -17.84 14.62 3.14
C VAL A 25 -18.22 16.10 3.29
N LYS A 26 -17.32 17.03 2.94
CA LYS A 26 -17.55 18.47 3.10
C LYS A 26 -18.22 19.15 1.90
N PHE A 27 -18.16 18.54 0.73
CA PHE A 27 -18.61 19.14 -0.52
C PHE A 27 -19.55 18.20 -1.27
N ASP A 28 -20.84 18.54 -1.30
CA ASP A 28 -21.89 17.74 -1.96
C ASP A 28 -21.73 17.62 -3.48
N TRP A 29 -20.93 18.51 -4.11
CA TRP A 29 -20.65 18.48 -5.54
C TRP A 29 -19.56 17.46 -5.92
N PHE A 30 -18.85 16.89 -4.95
CA PHE A 30 -17.77 15.97 -5.23
C PHE A 30 -18.30 14.53 -5.44
N PRO A 31 -18.06 13.91 -6.61
CA PRO A 31 -18.57 12.58 -6.88
C PRO A 31 -17.88 11.56 -5.98
N GLY A 32 -18.60 11.02 -5.00
CA GLY A 32 -18.10 9.99 -4.07
C GLY A 32 -17.64 8.70 -4.76
N VAL A 33 -18.03 8.49 -6.02
CA VAL A 33 -17.53 7.41 -6.89
C VAL A 33 -16.01 7.48 -7.08
N THR A 34 -15.38 8.65 -6.94
CA THR A 34 -13.91 8.80 -7.06
C THR A 34 -13.13 8.13 -5.92
N LEU A 35 -13.73 7.93 -4.74
CA LEU A 35 -13.09 7.31 -3.58
C LEU A 35 -12.64 5.86 -3.82
N PRO A 36 -13.49 4.93 -4.28
CA PRO A 36 -13.04 3.56 -4.56
C PRO A 36 -11.98 3.49 -5.66
N PHE A 37 -12.07 4.33 -6.70
CA PHE A 37 -11.04 4.35 -7.76
C PHE A 37 -9.69 4.85 -7.25
N THR A 38 -9.69 5.91 -6.44
CA THR A 38 -8.46 6.42 -5.82
C THR A 38 -7.88 5.43 -4.81
N TYR A 39 -8.74 4.74 -4.06
CA TYR A 39 -8.32 3.70 -3.11
C TYR A 39 -7.59 2.55 -3.81
N ILE A 40 -8.18 1.99 -4.87
CA ILE A 40 -7.58 0.91 -5.66
C ILE A 40 -6.31 1.41 -6.37
N GLY A 41 -6.34 2.63 -6.92
CA GLY A 41 -5.19 3.25 -7.57
C GLY A 41 -4.00 3.42 -6.62
N CYS A 42 -4.24 3.88 -5.38
CA CYS A 42 -3.21 4.00 -4.35
C CYS A 42 -2.64 2.63 -3.96
N GLY A 43 -3.49 1.63 -3.74
CA GLY A 43 -3.05 0.26 -3.46
C GLY A 43 -2.20 -0.34 -4.58
N PHE A 44 -2.58 -0.09 -5.84
CA PHE A 44 -1.78 -0.51 -7.00
C PHE A 44 -0.43 0.20 -7.08
N LEU A 45 -0.39 1.52 -6.86
CA LEU A 45 0.85 2.29 -6.84
C LEU A 45 1.80 1.82 -5.74
N LEU A 46 1.27 1.54 -4.54
CA LEU A 46 2.06 0.98 -3.44
C LEU A 46 2.64 -0.38 -3.82
N ASN A 47 1.83 -1.28 -4.40
CA ASN A 47 2.35 -2.58 -4.84
C ASN A 47 3.42 -2.46 -5.92
N ARG A 48 3.29 -1.49 -6.82
CA ARG A 48 4.23 -1.30 -7.92
C ARG A 48 5.53 -0.63 -7.49
N LEU A 49 5.47 0.36 -6.60
CA LEU A 49 6.62 1.17 -6.18
C LEU A 49 7.27 0.63 -4.91
N VAL A 50 6.46 0.35 -3.90
CA VAL A 50 6.90 -0.01 -2.56
C VAL A 50 7.15 -1.51 -2.45
N LEU A 51 6.15 -2.33 -2.74
CA LEU A 51 6.27 -3.80 -2.59
C LEU A 51 7.35 -4.37 -3.50
N ARG A 52 7.35 -4.00 -4.80
CA ARG A 52 8.39 -4.41 -5.74
C ARG A 52 9.80 -3.91 -5.36
N GLY A 53 9.88 -2.77 -4.67
CA GLY A 53 11.16 -2.15 -4.30
C GLY A 53 11.73 -2.60 -2.95
N LEU A 54 10.90 -3.19 -2.08
CA LEU A 54 11.27 -3.62 -0.73
C LEU A 54 11.32 -5.15 -0.57
N ILE A 55 10.48 -5.89 -1.29
CA ILE A 55 10.41 -7.35 -1.19
C ILE A 55 10.95 -7.96 -2.49
N GLU A 56 12.01 -8.75 -2.34
CA GLU A 56 12.47 -9.68 -3.36
C GLU A 56 11.84 -11.05 -3.08
N TRP A 57 11.05 -11.53 -4.04
CA TRP A 57 10.39 -12.82 -3.95
C TRP A 57 11.37 -13.92 -4.36
N HIS A 58 11.54 -14.95 -3.52
CA HIS A 58 12.48 -16.02 -3.77
C HIS A 58 11.86 -17.08 -4.69
N PRO A 59 12.47 -17.40 -5.84
CA PRO A 59 11.84 -18.24 -6.88
C PRO A 59 11.54 -19.68 -6.44
N VAL A 60 12.21 -20.17 -5.39
CA VAL A 60 12.07 -21.55 -4.87
C VAL A 60 11.09 -21.66 -3.69
N TYR A 61 10.99 -20.61 -2.86
CA TYR A 61 10.21 -20.67 -1.62
C TYR A 61 8.84 -19.98 -1.75
N ASP A 62 8.70 -19.07 -2.71
CA ASP A 62 7.47 -18.33 -2.93
C ASP A 62 6.69 -18.92 -4.11
N THR A 63 5.64 -19.70 -3.81
CA THR A 63 4.73 -20.20 -4.84
C THR A 63 3.96 -19.04 -5.48
N LEU A 64 3.61 -19.16 -6.76
CA LEU A 64 2.80 -18.16 -7.46
C LEU A 64 1.50 -17.84 -6.74
N GLN A 65 0.89 -18.85 -6.11
CA GLN A 65 -0.32 -18.67 -5.29
C GLN A 65 -0.05 -17.81 -4.06
N ASN A 66 1.05 -18.03 -3.34
CA ASN A 66 1.39 -17.23 -2.15
C ASN A 66 1.70 -15.78 -2.53
N VAL A 67 2.51 -15.58 -3.57
CA VAL A 67 2.88 -14.24 -4.07
C VAL A 67 1.66 -13.46 -4.55
N SER A 68 0.75 -14.10 -5.29
CA SER A 68 -0.45 -13.43 -5.80
C SER A 68 -1.44 -13.10 -4.68
N SER A 69 -1.66 -14.03 -3.74
CA SER A 69 -2.51 -13.80 -2.56
C SER A 69 -2.01 -12.63 -1.72
N GLU A 70 -0.70 -12.57 -1.46
CA GLU A 70 -0.10 -11.47 -0.70
C GLU A 70 -0.18 -10.14 -1.45
N LYS A 71 0.10 -10.12 -2.75
CA LYS A 71 -0.06 -8.90 -3.57
C LYS A 71 -1.50 -8.41 -3.58
N LEU A 72 -2.48 -9.31 -3.72
CA LEU A 72 -3.90 -8.95 -3.70
C LEU A 72 -4.33 -8.45 -2.32
N GLY A 73 -3.90 -9.12 -1.25
CA GLY A 73 -4.17 -8.69 0.12
C GLY A 73 -3.57 -7.31 0.41
N MET A 74 -2.33 -7.07 -0.04
CA MET A 74 -1.67 -5.76 0.09
C MET A 74 -2.31 -4.69 -0.78
N LEU A 75 -2.95 -5.03 -1.89
CA LEU A 75 -3.70 -4.07 -2.70
C LEU A 75 -5.04 -3.72 -2.04
N LEU A 76 -5.80 -4.71 -1.60
CA LEU A 76 -7.16 -4.54 -1.11
C LEU A 76 -7.21 -3.97 0.31
N VAL A 77 -6.24 -4.33 1.15
CA VAL A 77 -6.17 -3.95 2.57
C VAL A 77 -4.89 -3.17 2.84
N TRP A 78 -4.48 -2.35 1.88
CA TRP A 78 -3.24 -1.58 1.92
C TRP A 78 -3.08 -0.69 3.16
N PRO A 79 -4.13 -0.03 3.72
CA PRO A 79 -3.94 0.85 4.87
C PRO A 79 -3.43 0.11 6.10
N PHE A 80 -3.80 -1.17 6.26
CA PHE A 80 -3.44 -1.98 7.43
C PHE A 80 -2.25 -2.90 7.17
N ARG A 81 -2.13 -3.48 5.96
CA ARG A 81 -1.03 -4.42 5.64
C ARG A 81 0.32 -3.73 5.48
N TYR A 82 0.38 -2.51 4.94
CA TYR A 82 1.65 -1.81 4.75
C TYR A 82 2.34 -1.45 6.07
N PRO A 83 1.66 -0.93 7.11
CA PRO A 83 2.25 -0.75 8.44
C PRO A 83 2.84 -2.04 9.01
N ALA A 84 2.11 -3.15 8.91
CA ALA A 84 2.59 -4.45 9.35
C ALA A 84 3.86 -4.88 8.59
N LEU A 85 3.89 -4.68 7.27
CA LEU A 85 5.06 -4.93 6.43
C LEU A 85 6.26 -4.07 6.84
N PHE A 86 6.07 -2.77 7.08
CA PHE A 86 7.17 -1.90 7.53
C PHE A 86 7.70 -2.33 8.90
N PHE A 87 6.82 -2.73 9.81
CA PHE A 87 7.22 -3.24 11.12
C PHE A 87 8.02 -4.55 10.99
N GLN A 88 7.56 -5.49 10.18
CA GLN A 88 8.28 -6.75 9.91
C GLN A 88 9.67 -6.49 9.32
N LEU A 89 9.77 -5.60 8.34
CA LEU A 89 11.05 -5.21 7.73
C LEU A 89 11.98 -4.50 8.72
N LEU A 90 11.42 -3.70 9.63
CA LEU A 90 12.19 -3.01 10.67
C LEU A 90 12.76 -4.03 11.67
N VAL A 91 11.92 -4.94 12.17
CA VAL A 91 12.34 -6.00 13.11
C VAL A 91 13.39 -6.88 12.47
N HIS A 92 13.19 -7.32 11.22
CA HIS A 92 14.15 -8.18 10.52
C HIS A 92 15.49 -7.50 10.24
N ARG A 93 15.53 -6.16 10.17
CA ARG A 93 16.78 -5.40 10.03
C ARG A 93 17.55 -5.25 11.34
N HIS A 94 16.88 -5.36 12.48
CA HIS A 94 17.47 -5.19 13.81
C HIS A 94 17.87 -6.51 14.49
N LEU A 95 17.39 -7.65 13.99
CA LEU A 95 17.81 -9.01 14.37
C LEU A 95 18.96 -9.48 13.48
#